data_AF-A0A7X3G7C8-F1
#
_entry.id   AF-A0A7X3G7C8-F1
#
_cell.length_a   1.000
_cell.length_b   1.000
_cell.length_c   1.000
_cell.angle_alpha   90.00
_cell.angle_beta   90.00
_cell.angle_gamma   90.00
#
_symmetry.space_group_name_H-M   'P 1'
#
loop_
_entity.id
_entity.type
_entity.pdbx_description
1 polymer ?
#
loop_
_entity_poly.entity_id
_entity_poly.type
_entity_poly.pdbx_seq_one_letter_code
_entity_poly.pdbx_strand_id
1 'polypeptide(L)'
;MADCQITCINLSHSHGRHEHITHVGNPRVWPRRFTVAEIVQLIRSKSDTFYVMDGNGKRANVGVVEANPPYIRTYADGVWTDNLLSLTSCQL
;
A
#
# COMPACT_ATOMS: atom_id res chain seq x y z
N MET A 1 -10.37 9.53 -11.89
CA MET A 1 -9.28 8.83 -11.20
C MET A 1 -9.07 9.53 -9.88
N ALA A 2 -9.26 8.83 -8.76
CA ALA A 2 -8.93 9.38 -7.46
C ALA A 2 -7.45 9.18 -7.15
N ASP A 3 -6.88 10.09 -6.37
CA ASP A 3 -5.50 10.00 -5.88
C ASP A 3 -5.53 9.75 -4.37
N CYS A 4 -5.36 8.50 -3.98
CA CYS A 4 -5.76 8.00 -2.68
C CYS A 4 -4.53 7.76 -1.78
N GLN A 5 -4.49 8.46 -0.64
CA GLN A 5 -3.41 8.26 0.34
C GLN A 5 -3.66 7.00 1.17
N ILE A 6 -2.66 6.13 1.27
CA ILE A 6 -2.59 5.03 2.24
C ILE A 6 -1.90 5.55 3.50
N THR A 7 -2.49 5.30 4.67
CA THR A 7 -1.97 5.75 5.97
C THR A 7 -1.78 4.63 6.99
N CYS A 8 -2.28 3.43 6.69
CA CYS A 8 -2.06 2.24 7.52
C CYS A 8 -1.97 0.96 6.67
N ILE A 9 -1.33 -0.07 7.23
CA ILE A 9 -1.22 -1.40 6.63
C ILE A 9 -1.57 -2.50 7.64
N ASN A 10 -1.83 -3.72 7.18
CA ASN A 10 -1.75 -4.92 8.02
C ASN A 10 -0.82 -5.95 7.38
N LEU A 11 0.00 -6.58 8.19
CA LEU A 11 0.90 -7.65 7.78
C LEU A 11 0.25 -9.01 8.00
N SER A 12 0.65 -9.99 7.19
CA SER A 12 0.32 -11.40 7.41
C SER A 12 0.93 -11.87 8.72
N HIS A 13 0.15 -12.50 9.59
CA HIS A 13 0.70 -13.10 10.81
C HIS A 13 1.50 -14.36 10.44
N SER A 14 2.82 -14.24 10.37
CA SER A 14 3.70 -15.38 10.10
C SER A 14 4.61 -15.62 11.29
N HIS A 15 4.37 -16.71 12.02
CA HIS A 15 5.19 -17.19 13.14
C HIS A 15 6.62 -17.55 12.66
N GLY A 16 7.47 -16.54 12.42
CA GLY A 16 8.87 -16.71 12.03
C GLY A 16 9.15 -16.85 10.52
N ARG A 17 8.22 -16.45 9.64
CA ARG A 17 8.45 -16.35 8.18
C ARG A 17 8.28 -14.91 7.71
N HIS A 18 8.83 -14.58 6.54
CA HIS A 18 8.67 -13.27 5.91
C HIS A 18 7.20 -12.82 5.89
N GLU A 19 6.92 -11.70 6.53
CA GLU A 19 5.59 -11.09 6.55
C GLU A 19 5.36 -10.30 5.25
N HIS A 20 4.12 -10.31 4.75
CA HIS A 20 3.71 -9.50 3.60
C HIS A 20 2.52 -8.63 3.96
N ILE A 21 2.38 -7.51 3.25
CA ILE A 21 1.21 -6.64 3.40
C ILE A 21 -0.01 -7.38 2.86
N THR A 22 -1.06 -7.48 3.67
CA THR A 22 -2.33 -8.13 3.30
C THR A 22 -3.41 -7.09 3.03
N HIS A 23 -3.41 -6.01 3.79
CA HIS A 23 -4.39 -4.94 3.70
C HIS A 23 -3.74 -3.57 3.82
N VAL A 24 -4.39 -2.58 3.22
CA VAL A 24 -4.04 -1.17 3.35
C VAL A 24 -5.30 -0.34 3.61
N GLY A 25 -5.13 0.82 4.21
CA GLY A 25 -6.26 1.66 4.54
C GLY A 25 -5.92 3.11 4.75
N ASN A 26 -6.99 3.91 4.85
CA ASN A 26 -6.97 5.25 5.38
C ASN A 26 -8.20 5.47 6.27
N PRO A 27 -8.13 5.17 7.57
CA PRO A 27 -9.30 5.18 8.46
C PRO A 27 -9.99 6.54 8.59
N ARG A 28 -9.33 7.63 8.18
CA ARG A 28 -9.91 8.98 8.19
C ARG A 28 -10.84 9.24 7.01
N VAL A 29 -10.68 8.50 5.92
CA VAL A 29 -11.30 8.82 4.61
C VAL A 29 -12.03 7.63 4.02
N TRP A 30 -11.53 6.41 4.23
CA TRP A 30 -12.07 5.21 3.61
C TRP A 30 -13.00 4.47 4.58
N PRO A 31 -14.10 3.88 4.08
CA PRO A 31 -15.08 3.17 4.92
C PRO A 31 -14.54 1.85 5.46
N ARG A 32 -13.49 1.30 4.85
CA ARG A 32 -12.85 0.04 5.24
C ARG A 32 -11.41 0.01 4.74
N ARG A 33 -10.66 -0.98 5.21
CA ARG A 33 -9.40 -1.43 4.58
C ARG A 33 -9.69 -2.21 3.29
N PHE A 34 -8.75 -2.14 2.36
CA PHE A 34 -8.75 -2.91 1.12
C PHE A 34 -7.63 -3.95 1.15
N THR A 35 -7.89 -5.09 0.53
CA THR A 35 -6.87 -6.12 0.31
C THR A 35 -5.84 -5.63 -0.72
N VAL A 36 -4.62 -6.16 -0.65
CA VAL A 36 -3.60 -5.89 -1.69
C VAL A 36 -4.11 -6.28 -3.08
N ALA A 37 -4.87 -7.36 -3.21
CA ALA A 37 -5.45 -7.79 -4.49
C ALA A 37 -6.40 -6.74 -5.09
N GLU A 38 -7.29 -6.15 -4.28
CA GLU A 38 -8.17 -5.07 -4.72
C GLU A 38 -7.37 -3.84 -5.19
N ILE A 39 -6.34 -3.43 -4.46
CA ILE A 39 -5.49 -2.29 -4.83
C ILE A 39 -4.74 -2.57 -6.14
N VAL A 40 -4.19 -3.78 -6.30
CA VAL A 40 -3.53 -4.20 -7.54
C VAL A 40 -4.48 -4.08 -8.72
N GLN A 41 -5.74 -4.51 -8.57
CA GLN A 41 -6.75 -4.38 -9.63
C GLN A 41 -7.03 -2.92 -9.97
N LEU A 42 -7.20 -2.04 -8.98
CA LEU A 42 -7.48 -0.62 -9.18
C LEU A 42 -6.32 0.13 -9.87
N ILE A 43 -5.07 -0.20 -9.52
CA ILE A 43 -3.89 0.36 -10.18
C ILE A 43 -3.82 -0.14 -11.63
N ARG A 44 -4.02 -1.44 -11.88
CA ARG A 44 -3.96 -2.04 -13.22
C ARG A 44 -5.05 -1.54 -14.14
N SER A 45 -6.26 -1.32 -13.63
CA SER A 45 -7.37 -0.75 -14.40
C SER A 45 -7.18 0.75 -14.68
N LYS A 46 -6.13 1.38 -14.13
CA LYS A 46 -5.90 2.83 -14.16
C LYS A 46 -7.10 3.62 -13.63
N SER A 47 -7.88 2.99 -12.73
CA SER A 47 -9.05 3.64 -12.13
C SER A 47 -8.60 4.68 -11.12
N ASP A 48 -7.61 4.34 -10.28
CA ASP A 48 -7.13 5.16 -9.18
C ASP A 48 -5.61 5.07 -9.05
N THR A 49 -5.01 6.12 -8.48
CA THR A 49 -3.61 6.14 -8.06
C THR A 49 -3.51 6.12 -6.55
N PHE A 50 -2.43 5.53 -6.04
CA PHE A 50 -2.20 5.40 -4.61
C PHE A 50 -0.84 5.97 -4.24
N TYR A 51 -0.73 6.55 -3.06
CA TYR A 51 0.52 7.08 -2.54
C TYR A 51 0.60 6.99 -1.02
N VAL A 52 1.80 7.14 -0.48
CA VAL A 52 2.06 7.36 0.94
C VAL A 52 2.79 8.69 1.13
N MET A 53 2.65 9.26 2.32
CA MET A 53 3.49 10.37 2.79
C MET A 53 4.46 9.80 3.82
N ASP A 54 5.75 10.01 3.63
CA ASP A 54 6.75 9.65 4.63
C ASP A 54 6.68 10.59 5.85
N GLY A 55 7.46 10.29 6.89
CA GLY A 55 7.51 11.13 8.11
C GLY A 55 8.03 12.55 7.88
N ASN A 56 8.66 12.83 6.74
CA ASN A 56 9.15 14.15 6.34
C ASN A 56 8.17 14.87 5.39
N GLY A 57 6.99 14.30 5.13
CA GLY A 57 6.02 14.85 4.19
C GLY A 57 6.38 14.66 2.71
N LYS A 58 7.31 13.76 2.38
CA LYS A 58 7.58 13.40 0.99
C LYS A 58 6.61 12.35 0.50
N ARG A 59 6.11 12.57 -0.70
CA ARG A 59 5.21 11.64 -1.39
C ARG A 59 6.02 10.51 -2.04
N ALA A 60 5.59 9.27 -1.83
CA ALA A 60 6.01 8.13 -2.64
C ALA A 60 4.78 7.47 -3.26
N ASN A 61 4.79 7.28 -4.57
CA ASN A 61 3.69 6.62 -5.25
C ASN A 61 3.69 5.13 -4.95
N VAL A 62 2.55 4.47 -5.05
CA VAL A 62 2.42 3.03 -4.87
C VAL A 62 2.18 2.40 -6.24
N GLY A 63 3.03 1.42 -6.56
CA GLY A 63 2.97 0.65 -7.79
C GLY A 63 2.78 -0.84 -7.52
N VAL A 64 2.48 -1.58 -8.58
CA VAL A 64 2.40 -3.04 -8.55
C VAL A 64 3.76 -3.63 -8.91
N VAL A 65 4.24 -4.55 -8.09
CA VAL A 65 5.37 -5.42 -8.40
C VAL A 65 4.83 -6.72 -8.96
N GLU A 66 5.25 -7.05 -10.18
CA GLU A 66 4.86 -8.28 -10.88
C GLU A 66 5.64 -9.48 -10.32
N ALA A 67 5.05 -10.13 -9.32
CA ALA A 67 5.51 -11.36 -8.69
C ALA A 67 4.36 -12.39 -8.63
N ASN A 68 4.60 -13.54 -8.00
CA ASN A 68 3.56 -14.57 -7.82
C ASN A 68 3.31 -14.85 -6.33
N PRO A 69 2.25 -14.27 -5.72
CA PRO A 69 1.27 -13.34 -6.30
C PRO A 69 1.80 -11.90 -6.46
N PRO A 70 1.17 -11.06 -7.31
CA PRO A 70 1.51 -9.64 -7.40
C PRO A 70 1.26 -8.93 -6.07
N TYR A 71 2.10 -7.94 -5.76
CA TYR A 71 1.97 -7.15 -4.53
C TYR A 71 2.24 -5.66 -4.80
N ILE A 72 1.98 -4.82 -3.80
CA ILE A 72 2.19 -3.38 -3.88
C ILE A 72 3.49 -2.98 -3.18
N ARG A 73 4.19 -2.00 -3.75
CA ARG A 73 5.38 -1.40 -3.16
C ARG A 73 5.44 0.08 -3.50
N THR A 74 6.12 0.87 -2.68
CA THR A 74 6.32 2.29 -2.99
C THR A 74 7.40 2.47 -4.03
N TYR A 75 7.24 3.49 -4.86
CA TYR A 75 8.13 3.86 -5.94
C TYR A 75 8.30 5.38 -5.97
N ALA A 76 9.55 5.83 -5.86
CA ALA A 76 9.91 7.24 -5.87
C ALA A 76 11.22 7.40 -6.64
N ASP A 77 11.33 8.46 -7.44
CA ASP A 77 12.56 8.86 -8.14
C ASP A 77 13.24 7.74 -8.96
N GLY A 78 12.44 6.86 -9.57
CA GLY A 78 12.97 5.77 -10.38
C GLY A 78 13.21 4.46 -9.62
N VAL A 79 13.07 4.46 -8.29
CA VAL A 79 13.51 3.38 -7.40
C VAL A 79 12.36 2.84 -6.54
N TRP A 80 12.30 1.52 -6.39
CA TRP A 80 11.38 0.87 -5.45
C TRP A 80 11.87 1.05 -4.01
N THR A 81 10.98 1.51 -3.13
CA THR A 81 11.22 1.77 -1.71
C THR A 81 10.21 1.03 -0.84
N ASP A 82 10.44 0.96 0.47
CA ASP A 82 9.63 0.19 1.42
C ASP A 82 8.82 1.07 2.40
N ASN A 83 8.44 2.28 1.98
CA ASN A 83 7.80 3.28 2.84
C ASN A 83 6.45 2.79 3.40
N LEU A 84 5.76 1.88 2.71
CA LEU A 84 4.55 1.21 3.23
C LEU A 84 4.80 0.49 4.56
N LEU A 85 5.98 -0.09 4.76
CA LEU A 85 6.34 -0.83 5.99
C LEU A 85 6.54 0.08 7.20
N SER A 86 6.68 1.39 6.98
CA SER A 86 6.78 2.38 8.06
C SER A 86 5.42 2.90 8.53
N LEU A 87 4.32 2.49 7.89
CA LEU A 87 2.98 2.90 8.29
C LEU A 87 2.50 2.12 9.52
N THR A 88 1.58 2.74 10.25
CA THR A 88 0.94 2.10 11.41
C THR A 88 0.01 0.96 10.99
N SER A 89 -0.38 0.12 11.96
CA SER A 89 -1.38 -0.91 11.75
C SER A 89 -2.78 -0.31 11.53
N CYS A 90 -3.55 -0.83 10.57
CA CYS A 90 -4.95 -0.41 10.43
C CYS A 90 -5.80 -0.94 11.60
N GLN A 91 -6.48 -0.04 12.32
CA GLN A 91 -7.34 -0.35 13.48
C GLN A 91 -8.84 -0.49 13.12
N LEU A 92 -9.16 -1.00 11.94
CA LEU A 92 -10.53 -1.12 11.42
C LEU A 92 -11.04 -2.58 11.47
#